data_AF-A0A847NJ40-F1
#
_entry.id   AF-A0A847NJ40-F1
#
_cell.length_a   1.000
_cell.length_b   1.000
_cell.length_c   1.000
_cell.angle_alpha   90.00
_cell.angle_beta   90.00
_cell.angle_gamma   90.00
#
_symmetry.space_group_name_H-M   'P 1'
#
loop_
_entity.id
_entity.type
_entity.pdbx_description
1 polymer ?
#
loop_
_entity_poly.entity_id
_entity_poly.type
_entity_poly.pdbx_seq_one_letter_code
_entity_poly.pdbx_strand_id
1 'polypeptide(L)'
;MVITLIKYLGILVIGGIIGYKDKLSPKLEGKLNTIQSACLLFLLFVMGITIGLNDEVISNIFSIGLKAGLISVFTVGFSILFVYLVRKFVLMGEKEIES
;
A
#
# COMPACT_ATOMS: atom_id res chain seq x y z
N MET A 1 -0.32 20.66 10.16
CA MET A 1 -0.83 19.38 9.60
C MET A 1 -0.58 19.28 8.09
N VAL A 2 -1.14 20.15 7.26
CA VAL A 2 -0.96 20.14 5.78
C VAL A 2 0.50 20.29 5.33
N ILE A 3 1.29 21.14 6.00
CA ILE A 3 2.71 21.33 5.66
C ILE A 3 3.55 20.06 5.85
N THR A 4 3.19 19.20 6.81
CA THR A 4 3.89 17.94 7.08
C THR A 4 3.57 16.92 5.99
N LEU A 5 2.31 16.85 5.57
CA LEU A 5 1.86 16.00 4.48
C LEU A 5 2.57 16.35 3.16
N ILE A 6 2.66 17.64 2.84
CA ILE A 6 3.35 18.13 1.65
C ILE A 6 4.83 17.77 1.65
N LYS A 7 5.50 17.74 2.82
CA LYS A 7 6.91 17.31 2.92
C LYS A 7 7.05 15.82 2.60
N TYR A 8 6.21 14.96 3.18
CA TYR A 8 6.24 13.52 2.90
C TYR A 8 5.92 13.21 1.43
N LEU A 9 4.91 13.90 0.87
CA LEU A 9 4.57 13.75 -0.53
C LEU A 9 5.70 14.24 -1.45
N GLY A 10 6.35 15.36 -1.11
CA GLY A 10 7.51 15.86 -1.84
C GLY A 10 8.66 14.85 -1.88
N ILE A 11 8.99 14.24 -0.73
CA ILE A 11 10.03 13.20 -0.65
C ILE A 11 9.65 11.97 -1.49
N LEU A 12 8.38 11.55 -1.46
CA LEU A 12 7.87 10.44 -2.27
C LEU A 12 8.04 10.71 -3.77
N VAL A 13 7.65 11.90 -4.22
CA VAL A 13 7.76 12.32 -5.63
C VAL A 13 9.22 12.37 -6.06
N ILE A 14 10.11 12.93 -5.24
CA ILE A 14 11.56 12.96 -5.52
C ILE A 14 12.11 11.54 -5.63
N GLY A 15 11.77 10.65 -4.69
CA GLY A 15 12.16 9.25 -4.73
C GLY A 15 11.65 8.52 -5.98
N GLY A 16 10.41 8.78 -6.38
CA GLY A 16 9.80 8.23 -7.60
C GLY A 16 10.47 8.73 -8.88
N ILE A 17 10.82 10.01 -8.96
CA ILE A 17 11.56 10.58 -10.11
C ILE A 17 12.96 9.96 -10.19
N ILE A 18 13.64 9.79 -9.04
CA ILE A 18 14.96 9.11 -8.99
C ILE A 18 14.82 7.65 -9.44
N GLY A 19 13.77 6.95 -8.98
CA GLY A 19 13.43 5.59 -9.39
C GLY A 19 13.18 5.45 -10.89
N TYR A 20 12.44 6.40 -11.47
CA TYR A 20 12.08 6.40 -12.89
C TYR A 20 13.26 6.70 -13.82
N LYS A 21 14.26 7.47 -13.37
CA LYS A 21 15.30 8.01 -14.25
C LYS A 21 16.37 6.99 -14.71
N ASP A 22 16.20 5.70 -14.43
CA ASP A 22 17.10 4.57 -14.74
C ASP A 22 18.59 4.81 -14.38
N LYS A 23 18.87 5.86 -13.60
CA LYS A 23 20.21 6.24 -13.12
C LYS A 23 20.63 5.40 -11.91
N LEU A 24 19.79 4.47 -11.48
CA LEU A 24 20.12 3.51 -10.45
C LEU A 24 21.10 2.51 -11.05
N SER A 25 22.26 2.39 -10.41
CA SER A 25 23.21 1.36 -10.83
C SER A 25 22.51 -0.01 -10.79
N PRO A 26 22.73 -0.91 -11.75
CA PRO A 26 22.11 -2.24 -11.75
C PRO A 26 22.42 -3.05 -10.48
N LYS A 27 23.52 -2.72 -9.79
CA LYS A 27 23.87 -3.27 -8.47
C LYS A 27 22.96 -2.75 -7.35
N LEU A 28 22.49 -1.50 -7.44
CA LEU A 28 21.53 -0.94 -6.50
C LEU A 28 20.16 -1.56 -6.73
N GLU A 29 19.65 -1.62 -7.97
CA GLU A 29 18.33 -2.22 -8.25
C GLU A 29 18.22 -3.65 -7.71
N GLY A 30 19.23 -4.50 -7.92
CA GLY A 30 19.24 -5.85 -7.38
C GLY A 30 19.25 -5.92 -5.85
N LYS A 31 19.75 -4.87 -5.17
CA LYS A 31 19.79 -4.76 -3.70
C LYS A 31 18.61 -3.99 -3.11
N LEU A 32 17.90 -3.18 -3.89
CA LEU A 32 16.77 -2.36 -3.43
C LEU A 32 15.68 -3.24 -2.83
N ASN A 33 15.36 -4.37 -3.44
CA ASN A 33 14.36 -5.30 -2.91
C ASN A 33 14.77 -5.87 -1.53
N THR A 34 16.04 -6.25 -1.38
CA THR A 34 16.58 -6.74 -0.10
C THR A 34 16.59 -5.64 0.96
N ILE A 35 17.03 -4.43 0.59
CA ILE A 35 17.07 -3.29 1.51
C ILE A 35 15.67 -2.88 1.96
N GLN A 36 14.71 -2.85 1.02
CA GLN A 36 13.32 -2.55 1.30
C GLN A 36 12.72 -3.59 2.24
N SER A 37 12.91 -4.88 1.95
CA SER A 37 12.43 -5.96 2.80
C SER A 37 13.03 -5.88 4.21
N ALA A 38 14.34 -5.60 4.32
CA ALA A 38 15.01 -5.43 5.61
C ALA A 38 14.45 -4.23 6.39
N CYS A 39 14.25 -3.08 5.72
CA CYS A 39 13.64 -1.90 6.32
C CYS A 39 12.18 -2.15 6.73
N LEU A 40 11.39 -2.84 5.91
CA LEU A 40 9.99 -3.19 6.22
C LEU A 40 9.92 -4.10 7.44
N LEU A 41 10.76 -5.14 7.50
CA LEU A 41 10.84 -6.02 8.68
C LEU A 41 11.23 -5.24 9.93
N PHE A 42 12.22 -4.34 9.83
CA PHE A 42 12.62 -3.50 10.94
C PHE A 42 11.49 -2.56 11.40
N LEU A 43 10.76 -1.93 10.48
CA LEU A 43 9.62 -1.10 10.79
C LEU A 43 8.48 -1.89 11.44
N LEU A 44 8.14 -3.06 10.88
CA LEU A 44 7.14 -3.95 11.46
C LEU A 44 7.54 -4.43 12.86
N PHE A 45 8.82 -4.67 13.10
CA PHE A 45 9.34 -5.03 14.42
C PHE A 45 9.13 -3.90 15.43
N VAL A 46 9.52 -2.66 15.09
CA VAL A 46 9.30 -1.48 15.96
C VAL A 46 7.82 -1.23 16.18
N MET A 47 6.99 -1.41 15.13
CA MET A 47 5.54 -1.28 15.24
C MET A 47 4.96 -2.35 16.19
N GLY A 48 5.44 -3.59 16.10
CA GLY A 48 5.07 -4.68 16.99
C GLY A 48 5.43 -4.40 18.46
N ILE A 49 6.64 -3.88 18.73
CA ILE A 49 7.04 -3.45 20.09
C ILE A 49 6.12 -2.34 20.58
N THR A 50 5.89 -1.33 19.74
CA THR A 50 5.07 -0.16 20.10
C THR A 50 3.64 -0.56 20.43
N ILE A 51 3.06 -1.47 19.66
CA ILE A 51 1.74 -2.05 19.93
C ILE A 51 1.79 -2.87 21.22
N GLY A 52 2.79 -3.75 21.39
CA GLY A 52 2.98 -4.60 22.56
C GLY A 52 3.08 -3.84 23.89
N LEU A 53 3.68 -2.66 23.88
CA LEU A 53 3.81 -1.77 25.04
C LEU A 53 2.56 -0.92 25.30
N ASN A 54 1.58 -0.93 24.40
CA ASN A 54 0.37 -0.14 24.52
C ASN A 54 -0.77 -1.01 25.08
N ASP A 55 -1.00 -0.89 26.39
CA ASP A 55 -2.02 -1.65 27.12
C ASP A 55 -3.45 -1.45 26.59
N GLU A 56 -3.77 -0.26 26.07
CA GLU A 56 -5.07 0.02 25.44
C GLU A 56 -5.23 -0.81 24.16
N VAL A 57 -4.18 -0.88 23.34
CA VAL A 57 -4.20 -1.69 22.13
C VAL A 57 -4.29 -3.17 22.49
N ILE A 58 -3.48 -3.66 23.45
CA ILE A 58 -3.46 -5.07 23.87
C ILE A 58 -4.79 -5.53 24.46
N SER A 59 -5.40 -4.73 25.33
CA SER A 59 -6.72 -5.03 25.89
C SER A 59 -7.82 -5.04 24.82
N ASN A 60 -7.65 -4.27 23.73
CA ASN A 60 -8.60 -4.17 22.63
C ASN A 60 -8.16 -4.91 21.36
N ILE A 61 -7.13 -5.76 21.39
CA ILE A 61 -6.59 -6.43 20.20
C ILE A 61 -7.68 -7.21 19.44
N PHE A 62 -8.60 -7.84 20.16
CA PHE A 62 -9.72 -8.55 19.54
C PHE A 62 -10.66 -7.62 18.77
N SER A 63 -11.02 -6.46 19.36
CA SER A 63 -11.86 -5.46 18.69
C SER A 63 -11.17 -4.85 17.47
N ILE A 64 -9.88 -4.55 17.59
CA ILE A 64 -9.05 -4.01 16.50
C ILE A 64 -8.92 -5.05 15.38
N GLY A 65 -8.67 -6.31 15.72
CA GLY A 65 -8.60 -7.42 14.78
C GLY A 65 -9.90 -7.64 14.02
N LEU A 66 -11.06 -7.60 14.70
CA LEU A 66 -12.37 -7.67 14.05
C LEU A 66 -12.61 -6.48 13.12
N LYS A 67 -12.31 -5.26 13.55
CA LYS A 67 -12.42 -4.06 12.70
C LYS A 67 -11.52 -4.16 11.47
N ALA A 68 -10.26 -4.56 11.65
CA ALA A 68 -9.30 -4.74 10.56
C ALA A 68 -9.74 -5.84 9.59
N GLY A 69 -10.23 -6.97 10.11
CA GLY A 69 -10.78 -8.06 9.30
C GLY A 69 -11.99 -7.61 8.48
N LEU A 70 -12.92 -6.89 9.10
CA LEU A 70 -14.10 -6.34 8.41
C LEU A 70 -13.68 -5.38 7.29
N ILE A 71 -12.79 -4.43 7.58
CA ILE A 71 -12.25 -3.49 6.60
C ILE A 71 -11.55 -4.26 5.47
N SER A 72 -10.75 -5.27 5.78
CA SER A 72 -10.04 -6.09 4.78
C SER A 72 -11.01 -6.82 3.85
N VAL A 73 -12.03 -7.49 4.40
CA VAL A 73 -13.02 -8.23 3.61
C VAL A 73 -13.80 -7.29 2.70
N PHE A 74 -14.29 -6.17 3.23
CA PHE A 74 -14.98 -5.18 2.40
C PHE A 74 -14.06 -4.56 1.35
N THR A 75 -12.83 -4.20 1.71
CA THR A 75 -11.87 -3.59 0.76
C THR A 75 -11.54 -4.53 -0.39
N VAL A 76 -11.22 -5.79 -0.10
CA VAL A 76 -10.93 -6.79 -1.14
C VAL A 76 -12.19 -7.11 -1.95
N GLY A 77 -13.32 -7.31 -1.28
CA GLY A 77 -14.61 -7.59 -1.93
C GLY A 77 -15.03 -6.47 -2.89
N PHE A 78 -14.98 -5.21 -2.45
CA PHE A 78 -15.27 -4.06 -3.29
C PHE A 78 -14.23 -3.86 -4.39
N SER A 79 -12.94 -4.07 -4.12
CA SER A 79 -11.90 -4.01 -5.15
C SER A 79 -12.20 -4.98 -6.30
N ILE A 80 -12.52 -6.24 -6.00
CA ILE A 80 -12.88 -7.25 -7.00
C ILE A 80 -14.18 -6.87 -7.72
N LEU A 81 -15.21 -6.44 -6.99
CA LEU A 81 -16.49 -6.01 -7.56
C LEU A 81 -16.31 -4.85 -8.54
N PHE A 82 -15.49 -3.86 -8.18
CA PHE A 82 -15.26 -2.68 -9.00
C PHE A 82 -14.44 -3.02 -10.25
N VAL A 83 -13.41 -3.86 -10.12
CA VAL A 83 -12.66 -4.39 -11.28
C VAL A 83 -13.59 -5.13 -12.24
N TYR A 84 -14.53 -5.92 -11.73
CA TYR A 84 -15.53 -6.60 -12.56
C TYR A 84 -16.47 -5.62 -13.27
N LEU A 85 -16.94 -4.59 -12.57
CA LEU A 85 -17.81 -3.57 -13.13
C LEU A 85 -17.11 -2.76 -14.22
N VAL A 86 -15.87 -2.32 -13.97
CA VAL A 86 -15.04 -1.61 -14.94
C VAL A 86 -14.75 -2.50 -16.14
N ARG A 87 -14.39 -3.78 -15.92
CA ARG A 87 -14.18 -4.74 -17.01
C ARG A 87 -15.43 -4.88 -17.88
N LYS A 88 -16.62 -4.93 -17.28
CA LYS A 88 -17.88 -5.01 -18.02
C LYS A 88 -18.16 -3.73 -18.82
N PHE A 89 -17.95 -2.55 -18.24
CA PHE A 89 -18.15 -1.27 -18.94
C PHE A 89 -17.15 -1.05 -20.08
N VAL A 90 -15.87 -1.37 -19.86
CA VAL A 90 -14.81 -1.18 -20.86
C VAL A 90 -14.95 -2.20 -22.01
N LEU A 91 -15.22 -3.48 -21.72
CA LEU A 91 -15.42 -4.50 -22.77
C LEU A 91 -16.77 -4.40 -23.49
N MET A 92 -17.79 -3.77 -22.89
CA MET A 92 -19.04 -3.47 -23.59
C MET A 92 -18.84 -2.39 -24.66
N GLY A 93 -17.90 -1.46 -24.45
CA GLY A 93 -17.54 -0.42 -25.42
C GLY A 93 -16.88 -0.96 -26.70
N GLU A 94 -16.29 -2.16 -26.67
CA GLU A 94 -15.74 -2.82 -27.87
C GLU A 94 -16.80 -3.58 -28.69
N LYS A 95 -17.99 -3.84 -28.15
CA LYS A 95 -19.06 -4.56 -28.88
C LYS A 95 -20.01 -3.67 -29.70
N GLU A 96 -19.93 -2.35 -29.56
CA GLU A 96 -20.75 -1.41 -30.34
C GLU A 96 -20.07 -0.87 -31.62
N ILE A 97 -18.80 -1.23 -31.89
CA ILE A 97 -18.08 -0.74 -33.09
C ILE A 97 -18.04 -1.80 -34.23
N GLU A 98 -18.54 -3.02 -34.00
CA GLU A 98 -18.53 -4.11 -34.99
C GLU A 98 -19.94 -4.65 -35.36
N SER A 99 -20.99 -3.84 -35.18
CA SER A 99 -22.33 -4.16 -35.72
C SER A 99 -22.89 -3.07 -36.61
#